data_AF-A0A1Y5FXW5-F1
#
_entry.id   AF-A0A1Y5FXW5-F1
#
_cell.length_a   1.000
_cell.length_b   1.000
_cell.length_c   1.000
_cell.angle_alpha   90.00
_cell.angle_beta   90.00
_cell.angle_gamma   90.00
#
_symmetry.space_group_name_H-M   'P 1'
#
loop_
_entity.id
_entity.type
_entity.pdbx_description
1 polymer ?
#
loop_
_entity_poly.entity_id
_entity_poly.type
_entity_poly.pdbx_seq_one_letter_code
_entity_poly.pdbx_strand_id
1 'polypeptide(L)'
;THTSKNKGIEALTWLPGGCLLAIPERIETPNPQSGPQSREPLIEAFLWDQYSWRTLYLESNANFLPTGLSVTPGGDLLLLERRFSFFDGFETSLRIFPAEQIQPGGIMKGHVLANFEGQHAIDNMEGISSRLGQNGETLVYLLSDDNLSFTQDTLLLMFEIDSLNQEQRKPAGFRTAGCSKNKSAYSAALEAKAF
;
A
#
# COMPACT_ATOMS: atom_id res chain seq x y z
N THR A 1 -5.66 28.50 12.38
CA THR A 1 -6.32 27.18 12.26
C THR A 1 -5.32 26.13 12.71
N HIS A 2 -5.59 25.44 13.82
CA HIS A 2 -4.70 24.41 14.37
C HIS A 2 -4.77 23.16 13.49
N THR A 3 -3.86 23.03 12.54
CA THR A 3 -3.59 21.74 11.88
C THR A 3 -2.88 20.86 12.91
N SER A 4 -3.49 19.75 13.33
CA SER A 4 -2.86 18.80 14.23
C SER A 4 -1.54 18.33 13.64
N LYS A 5 -0.45 18.43 14.42
CA LYS A 5 0.89 17.96 14.04
C LYS A 5 1.04 16.44 14.08
N ASN A 6 -0.02 15.73 14.47
CA ASN A 6 -0.05 14.27 14.53
C ASN A 6 -0.93 13.79 13.37
N LYS A 7 -0.30 13.30 12.31
CA LYS A 7 -0.98 12.54 11.26
C LYS A 7 -0.89 11.07 11.69
N GLY A 8 -2.05 10.43 11.86
CA GLY A 8 -2.17 9.06 12.35
C GLY A 8 -1.56 8.05 11.37
N ILE A 9 -1.32 6.83 11.83
CA ILE A 9 -1.08 5.69 10.94
C ILE A 9 -2.42 5.32 10.31
N GLU A 10 -2.54 5.49 9.01
CA GLU A 10 -3.79 5.23 8.26
C GLU A 10 -3.68 3.96 7.43
N ALA A 11 -2.47 3.52 7.07
CA ALA A 11 -2.27 2.33 6.27
C ALA A 11 -1.29 1.37 6.98
N LEU A 12 -1.72 0.12 7.20
CA LEU A 12 -0.98 -0.85 8.00
C LEU A 12 -1.15 -2.27 7.45
N THR A 13 -0.06 -3.04 7.32
CA THR A 13 -0.16 -4.47 6.98
C THR A 13 1.02 -5.29 7.46
N TRP A 14 0.80 -6.59 7.63
CA TRP A 14 1.87 -7.56 7.85
C TRP A 14 2.49 -7.97 6.52
N LEU A 15 3.80 -7.89 6.42
CA LEU A 15 4.58 -8.31 5.27
C LEU A 15 4.97 -9.80 5.38
N PRO A 16 5.15 -10.49 4.24
CA PRO A 16 5.84 -11.78 4.20
C PRO A 16 7.24 -11.62 4.80
N GLY A 17 7.58 -12.45 5.77
CA GLY A 17 8.77 -12.25 6.61
C GLY A 17 8.44 -11.73 8.02
N GLY A 18 7.18 -11.45 8.35
CA GLY A 18 6.77 -11.16 9.74
C GLY A 18 7.17 -9.76 10.22
N CYS A 19 7.32 -8.81 9.30
CA CYS A 19 7.41 -7.40 9.62
C CYS A 19 6.05 -6.72 9.51
N LEU A 20 5.84 -5.69 10.31
CA LEU A 20 4.71 -4.78 10.16
C LEU A 20 5.17 -3.55 9.35
N LEU A 21 4.44 -3.19 8.30
CA LEU A 21 4.61 -1.93 7.57
C LEU A 21 3.49 -0.98 7.94
N ALA A 22 3.86 0.21 8.42
CA ALA A 22 2.95 1.28 8.82
C ALA A 22 3.26 2.56 8.03
N ILE A 23 2.23 3.18 7.45
CA ILE A 23 2.34 4.43 6.70
C ILE A 23 1.34 5.44 7.29
N PRO A 24 1.81 6.65 7.65
CA PRO A 24 0.93 7.70 8.13
C PRO A 24 0.18 8.40 6.98
N GLU A 25 -0.90 9.11 7.32
CA GLU A 25 -1.66 9.93 6.36
C GLU A 25 -0.75 10.92 5.61
N ARG A 26 0.11 11.65 6.34
CA ARG A 26 1.08 12.58 5.78
C ARG A 26 2.18 12.93 6.78
N ILE A 27 3.40 12.47 6.54
CA ILE A 27 4.62 13.00 7.17
C ILE A 27 5.61 13.27 6.05
N GLU A 28 5.51 14.47 5.49
CA GLU A 28 6.38 14.90 4.40
C GLU A 28 7.79 15.18 4.94
N THR A 29 8.77 14.48 4.37
CA THR A 29 10.19 14.69 4.65
C THR A 29 10.90 15.16 3.37
N PRO A 30 11.88 16.07 3.48
CA PRO A 30 12.76 16.38 2.36
C PRO A 30 13.41 15.09 1.87
N ASN A 31 13.39 14.87 0.55
CA ASN A 31 13.97 13.68 -0.02
C ASN A 31 15.50 13.66 0.27
N PRO A 32 16.00 12.71 1.08
CA PRO A 32 17.40 12.70 1.51
C PRO A 32 18.36 12.33 0.37
N GLN A 33 17.84 11.81 -0.74
CA GLN A 33 18.59 11.39 -1.93
C GLN A 33 18.55 12.43 -3.06
N SER A 34 17.93 13.59 -2.84
CA SER A 34 17.77 14.63 -3.85
C SER A 34 18.84 15.72 -3.76
N GLY A 35 19.42 16.07 -4.91
CA GLY A 35 19.98 17.42 -5.11
C GLY A 35 18.86 18.46 -5.11
N PRO A 36 19.17 19.77 -5.12
CA PRO A 36 18.22 20.88 -4.96
C PRO A 36 17.06 20.97 -5.99
N GLN A 37 16.96 20.02 -6.93
CA GLN A 37 16.00 20.03 -8.04
C GLN A 37 14.85 19.00 -7.90
N SER A 38 14.95 17.98 -7.05
CA SER A 38 13.80 17.08 -6.80
C SER A 38 13.00 17.60 -5.61
N ARG A 39 11.78 18.05 -5.90
CA ARG A 39 10.90 18.80 -4.97
C ARG A 39 9.70 18.00 -4.46
N GLU A 40 9.46 16.80 -4.99
CA GLU A 40 8.34 15.99 -4.53
C GLU A 40 8.64 15.47 -3.12
N PRO A 41 7.80 15.79 -2.12
CA PRO A 41 8.02 15.34 -0.76
C PRO A 41 7.89 13.81 -0.69
N LEU A 42 8.64 13.18 0.19
CA LEU A 42 8.46 11.76 0.52
C LEU A 42 7.58 11.64 1.76
N ILE A 43 6.79 10.58 1.84
CA ILE A 43 6.11 10.19 3.07
C ILE A 43 7.04 9.24 3.84
N GLU A 44 7.41 9.61 5.06
CA GLU A 44 8.14 8.71 5.95
C GLU A 44 7.22 7.57 6.43
N ALA A 45 7.68 6.33 6.25
CA ALA A 45 6.99 5.12 6.65
C ALA A 45 7.87 4.30 7.61
N PHE A 46 7.25 3.31 8.26
CA PHE A 46 7.88 2.55 9.33
C PHE A 46 7.77 1.04 9.11
N LEU A 47 8.91 0.34 9.23
CA LEU A 47 9.01 -1.11 9.29
C LEU A 47 9.34 -1.53 10.72
N TRP A 48 8.52 -2.41 11.29
CA TRP A 48 8.81 -3.06 12.57
C TRP A 48 9.11 -4.53 12.37
N ASP A 49 10.30 -4.95 12.79
CA ASP A 49 10.77 -6.33 12.64
C ASP A 49 10.56 -7.21 13.89
N GLN A 50 9.65 -6.76 14.79
CA GLN A 50 9.38 -7.31 16.14
C GLN A 50 10.40 -6.89 17.22
N TYR A 51 11.49 -6.21 16.87
CA TYR A 51 12.53 -5.81 17.82
C TYR A 51 12.90 -4.33 17.71
N SER A 52 12.91 -3.80 16.49
CA SER A 52 13.29 -2.44 16.19
C SER A 52 12.40 -1.84 15.12
N TRP A 53 12.22 -0.52 15.20
CA TRP A 53 11.62 0.28 14.15
C TRP A 53 12.71 0.76 13.20
N ARG A 54 12.47 0.64 11.89
CA ARG A 54 13.30 1.21 10.84
C ARG A 54 12.44 2.04 9.90
N THR A 55 13.03 3.07 9.33
CA THR A 55 12.35 3.95 8.40
C THR A 55 12.57 3.49 6.96
N LEU A 56 11.59 3.79 6.12
CA LEU A 56 11.66 3.76 4.65
C LEU A 56 10.78 4.90 4.15
N TYR A 57 10.78 5.15 2.86
CA TYR A 57 10.10 6.30 2.29
C TYR A 57 9.15 5.89 1.18
N LEU A 58 8.00 6.53 1.10
CA LEU A 58 7.05 6.41 0.01
C LEU A 58 7.14 7.66 -0.88
N GLU A 59 7.31 7.47 -2.18
CA GLU A 59 7.16 8.55 -3.16
C GLU A 59 5.70 8.98 -3.22
N SER A 60 5.46 10.27 -2.93
CA SER A 60 4.10 10.85 -2.93
C SER A 60 3.46 10.74 -4.30
N ASN A 61 2.15 10.50 -4.31
CA ASN A 61 1.33 10.50 -5.51
C ASN A 61 0.48 11.78 -5.55
N ALA A 62 1.08 12.88 -5.97
CA ALA A 62 0.46 14.21 -5.94
C ALA A 62 -0.15 14.53 -4.56
N ASN A 63 -1.47 14.70 -4.48
CA ASN A 63 -2.20 15.01 -3.24
C ASN A 63 -2.93 13.81 -2.63
N PHE A 64 -2.74 12.60 -3.16
CA PHE A 64 -3.31 11.39 -2.59
C PHE A 64 -2.67 11.06 -1.24
N LEU A 65 -3.49 10.54 -0.33
CA LEU A 65 -3.11 10.17 1.03
C LEU A 65 -3.33 8.66 1.23
N PRO A 66 -2.41 7.94 1.90
CA PRO A 66 -2.58 6.52 2.21
C PRO A 66 -3.84 6.27 3.06
N THR A 67 -4.63 5.25 2.70
CA THR A 67 -5.79 4.81 3.48
C THR A 67 -5.79 3.30 3.76
N GLY A 68 -4.99 2.51 3.05
CA GLY A 68 -4.93 1.08 3.34
C GLY A 68 -3.80 0.34 2.65
N LEU A 69 -3.38 -0.79 3.24
CA LEU A 69 -2.34 -1.66 2.70
C LEU A 69 -2.83 -3.11 2.62
N SER A 70 -2.44 -3.80 1.56
CA SER A 70 -2.64 -5.23 1.41
C SER A 70 -1.44 -5.86 0.73
N VAL A 71 -1.13 -7.12 1.06
CA VAL A 71 -0.09 -7.88 0.37
C VAL A 71 -0.75 -8.86 -0.58
N THR A 72 -0.37 -8.79 -1.86
CA THR A 72 -0.80 -9.75 -2.88
C THR A 72 -0.34 -11.17 -2.52
N PRO A 73 -1.00 -12.22 -3.04
CA PRO A 73 -0.51 -13.59 -2.90
C PRO A 73 0.93 -13.79 -3.41
N GLY A 74 1.37 -12.96 -4.37
CA GLY A 74 2.74 -12.97 -4.90
C GLY A 74 3.78 -12.28 -4.01
N GLY A 75 3.36 -11.54 -2.98
CA GLY A 75 4.24 -10.85 -2.04
C GLY A 75 4.45 -9.36 -2.31
N ASP A 76 3.96 -8.85 -3.45
CA ASP A 76 3.96 -7.41 -3.75
C ASP A 76 2.94 -6.68 -2.88
N LEU A 77 3.22 -5.41 -2.60
CA LEU A 77 2.38 -4.56 -1.74
C LEU A 77 1.41 -3.75 -2.60
N LEU A 78 0.14 -3.75 -2.21
CA LEU A 78 -0.89 -2.84 -2.68
C LEU A 78 -1.05 -1.70 -1.67
N LEU A 79 -1.15 -0.50 -2.19
CA LEU A 79 -1.48 0.71 -1.45
C LEU A 79 -2.74 1.32 -2.03
N LEU A 80 -3.74 1.49 -1.16
CA LEU A 80 -4.91 2.30 -1.44
C LEU A 80 -4.61 3.73 -0.98
N GLU A 81 -4.83 4.68 -1.87
CA GLU A 81 -4.70 6.10 -1.57
C GLU A 81 -5.96 6.84 -2.00
N ARG A 82 -6.25 7.95 -1.33
CA ARG A 82 -7.44 8.75 -1.57
C ARG A 82 -7.14 10.24 -1.50
N ARG A 83 -7.87 11.04 -2.27
CA ARG A 83 -7.95 12.49 -2.08
C ARG A 83 -9.39 12.96 -2.15
N PHE A 84 -9.65 14.12 -1.55
CA PHE A 84 -10.96 14.77 -1.60
C PHE A 84 -10.82 16.19 -2.14
N SER A 85 -11.72 16.54 -3.05
CA SER A 85 -11.89 17.86 -3.63
C SER A 85 -13.35 18.26 -3.49
N PHE A 86 -13.64 19.52 -3.16
CA PHE A 86 -15.03 20.00 -3.09
C PHE A 86 -15.75 19.96 -4.45
N PHE A 87 -15.00 19.99 -5.56
CA PHE A 87 -15.56 19.98 -6.90
C PHE A 87 -15.62 18.56 -7.48
N ASP A 88 -14.61 17.73 -7.19
CA ASP A 88 -14.44 16.42 -7.82
C ASP A 88 -14.89 15.26 -6.93
N GLY A 89 -15.22 15.54 -5.65
CA GLY A 89 -15.56 14.51 -4.68
C GLY A 89 -14.35 13.70 -4.24
N PHE A 90 -14.57 12.42 -3.92
CA PHE A 90 -13.50 11.48 -3.64
C PHE A 90 -12.89 10.95 -4.93
N GLU A 91 -11.57 10.90 -4.95
CA GLU A 91 -10.84 10.15 -5.94
C GLU A 91 -9.96 9.12 -5.23
N THR A 92 -9.84 7.95 -5.85
CA THR A 92 -9.08 6.82 -5.30
C THR A 92 -7.97 6.40 -6.27
N SER A 93 -6.78 6.12 -5.75
CA SER A 93 -5.67 5.53 -6.51
C SER A 93 -5.27 4.20 -5.89
N LEU A 94 -5.12 3.18 -6.73
CA LEU A 94 -4.56 1.89 -6.34
C LEU A 94 -3.16 1.78 -6.93
N ARG A 95 -2.14 1.69 -6.07
CA ARG A 95 -0.74 1.48 -6.46
C ARG A 95 -0.26 0.10 -6.04
N ILE A 96 0.66 -0.47 -6.81
CA ILE A 96 1.37 -1.69 -6.45
C ILE A 96 2.89 -1.46 -6.44
N PHE A 97 3.55 -2.09 -5.48
CA PHE A 97 4.97 -1.97 -5.23
C PHE A 97 5.60 -3.35 -5.24
N PRO A 98 6.63 -3.57 -6.08
CA PRO A 98 7.44 -4.78 -5.99
C PRO A 98 8.01 -4.96 -4.59
N ALA A 99 7.97 -6.18 -4.06
CA ALA A 99 8.47 -6.50 -2.73
C ALA A 99 9.93 -6.04 -2.50
N GLU A 100 10.76 -6.00 -3.55
CA GLU A 100 12.14 -5.54 -3.48
C GLU A 100 12.30 -4.06 -3.13
N GLN A 101 11.28 -3.22 -3.34
CA GLN A 101 11.34 -1.81 -2.98
C GLN A 101 11.15 -1.58 -1.47
N ILE A 102 10.63 -2.57 -0.77
CA ILE A 102 10.29 -2.46 0.65
C ILE A 102 11.54 -2.83 1.46
N GLN A 103 12.42 -1.86 1.65
CA GLN A 103 13.67 -2.03 2.38
C GLN A 103 13.94 -0.85 3.30
N PRO A 104 14.60 -1.06 4.46
CA PRO A 104 15.02 0.03 5.33
C PRO A 104 15.85 1.08 4.58
N GLY A 105 15.49 2.35 4.72
CA GLY A 105 16.10 3.50 4.04
C GLY A 105 15.80 3.59 2.54
N GLY A 106 15.05 2.63 1.98
CA GLY A 106 14.65 2.61 0.58
C GLY A 106 13.50 3.58 0.27
N ILE A 107 13.36 3.91 -1.02
CA ILE A 107 12.23 4.69 -1.54
C ILE A 107 11.32 3.76 -2.34
N MET A 108 10.09 3.57 -1.86
CA MET A 108 9.00 2.89 -2.54
C MET A 108 8.39 3.84 -3.58
N LYS A 109 8.56 3.51 -4.85
CA LYS A 109 8.04 4.30 -5.98
C LYS A 109 6.76 3.70 -6.55
N GLY A 110 6.70 2.37 -6.61
CA GLY A 110 5.55 1.64 -7.12
C GLY A 110 5.12 2.08 -8.52
N HIS A 111 3.90 1.73 -8.88
CA HIS A 111 3.19 2.23 -10.05
C HIS A 111 1.70 2.19 -9.81
N VAL A 112 0.99 3.12 -10.43
CA VAL A 112 -0.47 3.18 -10.40
C VAL A 112 -1.02 2.02 -11.24
N LEU A 113 -1.87 1.21 -10.63
CA LEU A 113 -2.67 0.18 -11.30
C LEU A 113 -3.99 0.75 -11.82
N ALA A 114 -4.64 1.60 -11.03
CA ALA A 114 -5.92 2.19 -11.37
C ALA A 114 -6.11 3.53 -10.65
N ASN A 115 -6.80 4.45 -11.32
CA ASN A 115 -7.35 5.67 -10.74
C ASN A 115 -8.86 5.68 -10.96
N PHE A 116 -9.60 6.00 -9.92
CA PHE A 116 -11.05 6.13 -9.91
C PHE A 116 -11.38 7.61 -9.66
N GLU A 117 -11.67 8.34 -10.74
CA GLU A 117 -11.85 9.80 -10.74
C GLU A 117 -12.98 10.23 -11.68
N GLY A 118 -13.50 11.44 -11.48
CA GLY A 118 -14.57 12.01 -12.30
C GLY A 118 -15.80 11.12 -12.34
N GLN A 119 -16.25 10.74 -13.55
CA GLN A 119 -17.45 9.88 -13.70
C GLN A 119 -17.23 8.43 -13.25
N HIS A 120 -15.98 8.02 -13.04
CA HIS A 120 -15.61 6.70 -12.51
C HIS A 120 -15.15 6.80 -11.05
N ALA A 121 -15.35 7.95 -10.41
CA ALA A 121 -15.11 8.10 -8.99
C ALA A 121 -15.92 7.04 -8.23
N ILE A 122 -15.24 6.40 -7.29
CA ILE A 122 -15.87 5.53 -6.30
C ILE A 122 -15.97 6.29 -4.98
N ASP A 123 -16.70 5.73 -4.03
CA ASP A 123 -16.91 6.33 -2.71
C ASP A 123 -15.61 6.37 -1.86
N ASN A 124 -15.71 6.74 -0.59
CA ASN A 124 -14.62 6.91 0.36
C ASN A 124 -13.96 5.58 0.77
N MET A 125 -13.16 5.01 -0.13
CA MET A 125 -12.45 3.76 0.15
C MET A 125 -11.42 3.95 1.27
N GLU A 126 -11.62 3.24 2.37
CA GLU A 126 -10.73 3.21 3.55
C GLU A 126 -10.15 1.80 3.80
N GLY A 127 -10.68 0.77 3.14
CA GLY A 127 -10.24 -0.61 3.33
C GLY A 127 -9.73 -1.24 2.05
N ILE A 128 -8.66 -2.02 2.17
CA ILE A 128 -8.17 -2.90 1.11
C ILE A 128 -7.81 -4.27 1.66
N SER A 129 -8.14 -5.32 0.90
CA SER A 129 -7.66 -6.68 1.14
C SER A 129 -7.39 -7.38 -0.18
N SER A 130 -6.54 -8.40 -0.19
CA SER A 130 -6.33 -9.22 -1.38
C SER A 130 -6.13 -10.68 -1.03
N ARG A 131 -6.49 -11.56 -1.96
CA ARG A 131 -6.34 -13.00 -1.81
C ARG A 131 -6.17 -13.70 -3.15
N LEU A 132 -5.74 -14.95 -3.10
CA LEU A 132 -5.77 -15.84 -4.25
C LEU A 132 -7.21 -16.32 -4.47
N GLY A 133 -7.66 -16.24 -5.72
CA GLY A 133 -8.91 -16.79 -6.19
C GLY A 133 -8.83 -18.29 -6.46
N GLN A 134 -9.97 -18.90 -6.77
CA GLN A 134 -10.03 -20.35 -7.00
C GLN A 134 -9.37 -20.77 -8.33
N ASN A 135 -9.25 -19.82 -9.28
CA ASN A 135 -8.62 -20.05 -10.58
C ASN A 135 -7.16 -19.57 -10.60
N GLY A 136 -6.61 -19.18 -9.45
CA GLY A 136 -5.24 -18.65 -9.33
C GLY A 136 -5.10 -17.15 -9.58
N GLU A 137 -6.22 -16.44 -9.79
CA GLU A 137 -6.25 -15.00 -9.98
C GLU A 137 -5.99 -14.23 -8.67
N THR A 138 -5.46 -13.01 -8.74
CA THR A 138 -5.36 -12.14 -7.55
C THR A 138 -6.61 -11.28 -7.47
N LEU A 139 -7.42 -11.53 -6.44
CA LEU A 139 -8.63 -10.77 -6.15
C LEU A 139 -8.34 -9.67 -5.14
N VAL A 140 -8.72 -8.44 -5.45
CA VAL A 140 -8.57 -7.25 -4.60
C VAL A 140 -9.94 -6.74 -4.19
N TYR A 141 -10.11 -6.52 -2.90
CA TYR A 141 -11.32 -5.97 -2.30
C TYR A 141 -11.06 -4.55 -1.84
N LEU A 142 -11.95 -3.63 -2.21
CA LEU A 142 -11.99 -2.27 -1.67
C LEU A 142 -13.26 -2.09 -0.86
N LEU A 143 -13.13 -1.48 0.32
CA LEU A 143 -14.24 -1.21 1.23
C LEU A 143 -14.36 0.30 1.45
N SER A 144 -15.55 0.84 1.22
CA SER A 144 -15.91 2.19 1.62
C SER A 144 -16.23 2.25 3.11
N ASP A 145 -15.87 3.35 3.75
CA ASP A 145 -16.29 3.63 5.13
C ASP A 145 -17.76 4.08 5.22
N ASP A 146 -18.33 4.02 6.43
CA ASP A 146 -19.71 4.39 6.73
C ASP A 146 -19.86 5.91 6.89
N ASN A 147 -19.75 6.62 5.77
CA ASN A 147 -19.86 8.06 5.84
C ASN A 147 -21.29 8.51 6.18
N LEU A 148 -21.43 9.08 7.38
CA LEU A 148 -22.64 9.61 8.05
C LEU A 148 -23.40 10.72 7.29
N SER A 149 -23.38 10.77 5.95
CA SER A 149 -24.12 11.69 5.09
C SER A 149 -25.10 10.96 4.16
N PHE A 150 -26.20 11.63 3.79
CA PHE A 150 -27.31 11.09 2.99
C PHE A 150 -26.97 10.69 1.53
N THR A 151 -25.72 10.83 1.09
CA THR A 151 -25.31 10.77 -0.33
C THR A 151 -24.16 9.80 -0.59
N GLN A 152 -23.76 9.00 0.40
CA GLN A 152 -22.62 8.09 0.33
C GLN A 152 -23.08 6.66 0.56
N ASP A 153 -22.52 5.72 -0.20
CA ASP A 153 -22.86 4.30 -0.18
C ASP A 153 -21.78 3.49 0.53
N THR A 154 -22.18 2.55 1.39
CA THR A 154 -21.27 1.53 1.93
C THR A 154 -21.01 0.47 0.85
N LEU A 155 -19.94 0.65 0.09
CA LEU A 155 -19.57 -0.23 -1.01
C LEU A 155 -18.52 -1.26 -0.61
N LEU A 156 -18.70 -2.50 -1.08
CA LEU A 156 -17.65 -3.51 -1.17
C LEU A 156 -17.44 -3.86 -2.64
N LEU A 157 -16.30 -3.45 -3.19
CA LEU A 157 -15.93 -3.70 -4.58
C LEU A 157 -14.89 -4.82 -4.66
N MET A 158 -14.98 -5.65 -5.70
CA MET A 158 -14.01 -6.71 -5.97
C MET A 158 -13.47 -6.57 -7.40
N PHE A 159 -12.15 -6.57 -7.53
CA PHE A 159 -11.42 -6.49 -8.78
C PHE A 159 -10.49 -7.69 -8.94
N GLU A 160 -10.17 -8.02 -10.18
CA GLU A 160 -9.11 -8.96 -10.52
C GLU A 160 -7.90 -8.17 -11.03
N ILE A 161 -6.69 -8.52 -10.57
CA ILE A 161 -5.45 -8.02 -11.19
C ILE A 161 -5.11 -8.95 -12.36
N ASP A 162 -5.22 -8.42 -13.59
CA ASP A 162 -4.87 -9.15 -14.80
C ASP A 162 -3.36 -9.50 -14.83
N SER A 163 -3.09 -10.79 -15.00
CA SER A 163 -1.77 -11.40 -15.02
C SER A 163 -1.04 -11.25 -16.38
N LEU A 164 -1.72 -10.80 -17.44
CA LEU A 164 -1.11 -10.60 -18.76
C LEU A 164 -0.05 -9.47 -18.80
N ASN A 165 -0.06 -8.58 -17.80
CA ASN A 165 1.01 -7.59 -17.56
C ASN A 165 2.03 -8.05 -16.49
N GLN A 166 1.89 -9.26 -15.95
CA GLN A 166 2.75 -9.83 -14.91
C GLN A 166 3.75 -10.87 -15.42
N GLU A 167 3.56 -11.47 -16.60
CA GLU A 167 4.49 -12.51 -17.14
C GLU A 167 5.95 -12.01 -17.30
N GLN A 168 6.17 -10.70 -17.41
CA GLN A 168 7.51 -10.11 -17.47
C GLN A 168 8.13 -9.83 -16.08
N ARG A 169 7.34 -9.94 -15.01
CA ARG A 169 7.81 -9.78 -13.64
C ARG A 169 8.10 -11.16 -13.09
N LYS A 170 9.40 -11.45 -12.90
CA LYS A 170 9.79 -12.59 -12.08
C LYS A 170 9.04 -12.46 -10.76
N PRO A 171 8.22 -13.46 -10.35
CA PRO A 171 7.60 -13.40 -9.04
C PRO A 171 8.71 -13.19 -8.04
N ALA A 172 8.56 -12.19 -7.17
CA ALA A 172 9.44 -11.94 -6.05
C ALA A 172 9.25 -13.08 -5.04
N GLY A 173 9.54 -14.33 -5.44
CA GLY A 173 9.07 -15.54 -4.76
C GLY A 173 9.36 -15.44 -3.28
N PHE A 174 8.32 -15.25 -2.46
CA PHE A 174 8.39 -14.95 -1.02
C PHE A 174 9.66 -14.22 -0.58
N ARG A 175 10.12 -13.23 -1.37
CA ARG A 175 11.33 -12.48 -1.06
C ARG A 175 10.94 -11.51 0.04
N THR A 176 11.33 -11.85 1.26
CA THR A 176 11.05 -11.05 2.45
C THR A 176 11.40 -9.60 2.17
N ALA A 177 10.40 -8.73 2.20
CA ALA A 177 10.49 -7.29 2.03
C ALA A 177 11.51 -6.68 3.00
N GLY A 178 12.83 -6.70 2.70
CA GLY A 178 13.90 -6.23 3.59
C GLY A 178 13.91 -6.82 5.02
N CYS A 179 13.06 -7.82 5.26
CA CYS A 179 12.57 -8.23 6.56
C CYS A 179 12.93 -9.69 6.79
N SER A 180 14.22 -9.91 6.98
CA SER A 180 14.69 -11.18 7.48
C SER A 180 15.89 -10.97 8.38
N LYS A 181 15.77 -11.49 9.60
CA LYS A 181 16.90 -11.72 10.52
C LYS A 181 17.82 -12.86 10.07
N ASN A 182 17.34 -13.76 9.21
CA ASN A 182 18.03 -14.98 8.83
C ASN A 182 17.43 -15.55 7.53
N LYS A 183 18.22 -15.59 6.47
CA LYS A 183 17.83 -16.15 5.16
C LYS A 183 17.34 -17.62 5.21
N SER A 184 17.53 -18.33 6.33
CA SER A 184 17.26 -19.78 6.46
C SER A 184 15.95 -20.16 7.16
N ALA A 185 15.29 -19.26 7.90
CA ALA A 185 14.17 -19.66 8.78
C ALA A 185 12.79 -19.71 8.09
N TYR A 186 12.61 -19.01 6.95
CA TYR A 186 11.29 -18.81 6.35
C TYR A 186 10.85 -19.93 5.39
N SER A 187 11.77 -20.78 4.91
CA SER A 187 11.39 -21.96 4.14
C SER A 187 10.60 -22.97 4.98
N ALA A 188 10.80 -23.01 6.31
CA ALA A 188 10.10 -23.94 7.21
C ALA A 188 8.69 -23.48 7.60
N ALA A 189 8.39 -22.19 7.57
CA ALA A 189 7.05 -21.66 7.91
C ALA A 189 6.03 -21.82 6.77
N LEU A 190 6.50 -22.03 5.54
CA LEU A 190 5.67 -22.26 4.36
C LEU A 190 5.15 -23.71 4.25
N GLU A 191 5.73 -24.67 4.98
CA GLU A 191 5.23 -26.06 5.00
C GLU A 191 4.04 -26.27 5.96
N ALA A 192 3.72 -25.32 6.84
CA ALA A 192 2.81 -25.56 7.96
C ALA A 192 1.36 -25.06 7.77
N LYS A 193 0.97 -24.58 6.58
CA LYS A 193 -0.43 -24.16 6.33
C LYS A 193 -0.96 -24.68 4.99
N ALA A 194 -1.04 -25.99 4.90
CA ALA A 194 -2.02 -26.69 4.06
C ALA A 194 -2.84 -27.60 4.99
N PHE A 195 -3.88 -27.05 5.60
CA PHE A 195 -5.02 -27.77 6.16
C PHE A 195 -6.27 -26.92 5.94
#